data_AF-A0A3B8RYS8-F1
#
_entry.id   AF-A0A3B8RYS8-F1
#
_cell.length_a   1.000
_cell.length_b   1.000
_cell.length_c   1.000
_cell.angle_alpha   90.00
_cell.angle_beta   90.00
_cell.angle_gamma   90.00
#
_symmetry.space_group_name_H-M   'P 1'
#
loop_
_entity.id
_entity.type
_entity.pdbx_description
1 polymer ?
#
loop_
_entity_poly.entity_id
_entity_poly.type
_entity_poly.pdbx_seq_one_letter_code
_entity_poly.pdbx_strand_id
1 'polypeptide(L)'
;MAYPFQDTECSNLSIDSRQRIRSDWGRLRTKIGSKAKKVSANLSSKVLAFKPLTKAIKLEQASRKNKFKFEGLEPRLLFSADPLTALLESATNMELTVESDSVLLRDLSDNSILAQQLLADTRSVFITGSLGDDSLTIDDSIFANGNSLSVTFDGGDGVDRIFGSTLTGSINWGFVG
;
A
#
# COMPACT_ATOMS: atom_id res chain seq x y z
N MET A 1 60.46 41.05 -34.98
CA MET A 1 60.77 42.44 -34.59
C MET A 1 60.60 42.55 -33.09
N ALA A 2 61.71 42.75 -32.37
CA ALA A 2 61.72 43.00 -30.94
C ALA A 2 61.78 44.52 -30.72
N TYR A 3 60.97 45.03 -29.79
CA TYR A 3 61.23 46.30 -29.14
C TYR A 3 61.11 46.13 -27.62
N PRO A 4 62.09 46.64 -26.84
CA PRO A 4 62.16 46.48 -25.40
C PRO A 4 61.41 47.62 -24.70
N PHE A 5 60.87 47.37 -23.51
CA PHE A 5 60.51 48.45 -22.59
C PHE A 5 61.23 48.24 -21.27
N GLN A 6 61.91 49.30 -20.87
CA GLN A 6 62.95 49.37 -19.86
C GLN A 6 62.34 49.31 -18.45
N ASP A 7 63.04 48.59 -17.57
CA ASP A 7 62.86 48.67 -16.13
C ASP A 7 63.32 50.06 -15.65
N THR A 8 62.37 50.96 -15.46
CA THR A 8 62.59 52.17 -14.64
C THR A 8 61.46 52.30 -13.67
N GLU A 9 61.74 51.96 -12.41
CA GLU A 9 61.21 52.60 -11.18
C GLU A 9 61.32 51.66 -9.98
N CYS A 10 62.56 51.40 -9.55
CA CYS A 10 62.83 50.82 -8.24
C CYS A 10 64.19 51.31 -7.71
N SER A 11 64.51 52.59 -7.86
CA SER A 11 65.81 53.15 -7.45
C SER A 11 65.76 54.19 -6.32
N ASN A 12 64.60 54.56 -5.77
CA ASN A 12 64.54 55.67 -4.79
C ASN A 12 64.24 55.25 -3.34
N LEU A 13 64.34 53.96 -3.01
CA LEU A 13 64.27 53.49 -1.62
C LEU A 13 65.69 53.26 -1.09
N SER A 14 66.08 54.02 -0.06
CA SER A 14 67.36 53.82 0.63
C SER A 14 67.48 52.37 1.11
N ILE A 15 68.70 51.81 1.08
CA ILE A 15 68.98 50.43 1.50
C ILE A 15 68.38 50.11 2.87
N ASP A 16 68.36 51.08 3.78
CA ASP A 16 67.82 50.95 5.13
C ASP A 16 66.29 50.77 5.15
N SER A 17 65.58 51.48 4.27
CA SER A 17 64.12 51.32 4.12
C SER A 17 63.73 49.94 3.56
N ARG A 18 64.54 49.37 2.65
CA ARG A 18 64.34 48.01 2.12
C ARG A 18 64.55 46.93 3.18
N GLN A 19 65.56 47.13 4.05
CA GLN A 19 65.86 46.23 5.16
C GLN A 19 64.72 46.21 6.18
N ARG A 20 64.17 47.38 6.55
CA ARG A 20 63.01 47.49 7.47
C ARG A 20 61.77 46.79 6.93
N ILE A 21 61.43 47.03 5.67
CA ILE A 21 60.27 46.38 5.04
C ILE A 21 60.45 44.85 5.09
N ARG A 22 61.62 44.31 4.72
CA ARG A 22 61.89 42.86 4.81
C ARG A 22 61.76 42.32 6.24
N SER A 23 62.24 43.04 7.25
CA SER A 23 62.13 42.60 8.65
C SER A 23 60.68 42.61 9.15
N ASP A 24 59.89 43.61 8.76
CA ASP A 24 58.48 43.72 9.15
C ASP A 24 57.63 42.62 8.53
N TRP A 25 57.87 42.29 7.25
CA TRP A 25 57.23 41.14 6.59
C TRP A 25 57.61 39.80 7.25
N GLY A 26 58.86 39.64 7.72
CA GLY A 26 59.28 38.47 8.50
C GLY A 26 58.57 38.35 9.86
N ARG A 27 58.40 39.47 10.56
CA ARG A 27 57.69 39.54 11.84
C ARG A 27 56.18 39.28 11.71
N LEU A 28 55.57 39.72 10.62
CA LEU A 28 54.16 39.45 10.32
C LEU A 28 53.93 37.97 10.01
N ARG A 29 54.78 37.35 9.17
CA ARG A 29 54.68 35.92 8.83
C ARG A 29 54.79 35.01 10.06
N THR A 30 55.71 35.32 10.98
CA THR A 30 55.89 34.53 12.22
C THR A 30 54.71 34.66 13.17
N LYS A 31 54.13 35.86 13.32
CA LYS A 31 52.92 36.07 14.13
C LYS A 31 51.69 35.35 13.56
N ILE A 32 51.50 35.37 12.23
CA ILE A 32 50.39 34.68 11.56
C ILE A 32 50.52 33.16 11.72
N GLY A 33 51.71 32.59 11.50
CA GLY A 33 51.95 31.16 11.68
C GLY A 33 51.71 30.67 13.11
N SER A 34 52.10 31.47 14.12
CA SER A 34 51.89 31.12 15.53
C SER A 34 50.41 31.16 15.93
N LYS A 35 49.64 32.15 15.43
CA LYS A 35 48.18 32.21 15.64
C LYS A 35 47.46 31.05 14.95
N ALA A 36 47.83 30.71 13.72
CA ALA A 36 47.24 29.57 13.01
C ALA A 36 47.48 28.23 13.74
N LYS A 37 48.68 28.04 14.30
CA LYS A 37 49.02 26.84 15.09
C LYS A 37 48.24 26.74 16.40
N LYS A 38 47.93 27.86 17.05
CA LYS A 38 47.08 27.89 18.26
C LYS A 38 45.60 27.59 17.98
N VAL A 39 45.09 27.98 16.81
CA VAL A 39 43.70 27.71 16.41
C VAL A 39 43.51 26.23 16.05
N SER A 40 44.45 25.63 15.32
CA SER A 40 44.36 24.20 14.96
C SER A 40 44.46 23.27 16.19
N ALA A 41 45.29 23.62 17.18
CA ALA A 41 45.41 22.85 18.42
C ALA A 41 44.11 22.84 19.24
N ASN A 42 43.40 23.97 19.31
CA ASN A 42 42.13 24.08 20.04
C ASN A 42 40.95 23.39 19.33
N LEU A 43 40.96 23.34 18.00
CA LEU A 43 39.97 22.57 17.24
C LEU A 43 40.20 21.06 17.41
N SER A 44 41.46 20.61 17.38
CA SER A 44 41.81 19.21 17.59
C SER A 44 41.39 18.70 18.97
N SER A 45 41.61 19.46 20.04
CA SER A 45 41.21 19.06 21.40
C SER A 45 39.69 18.96 21.57
N LYS A 46 38.91 19.85 20.94
CA LYS A 46 37.43 19.77 20.94
C LYS A 46 36.91 18.57 20.15
N VAL A 47 37.52 18.22 19.02
CA VAL A 47 37.14 17.04 18.21
C VAL A 47 37.44 15.73 18.96
N LEU A 48 38.48 15.70 19.81
CA LEU A 48 38.80 14.54 20.64
C LEU A 48 37.78 14.31 21.78
N ALA A 49 37.06 15.33 22.24
CA ALA A 49 36.08 15.24 23.31
C ALA A 49 34.74 14.57 22.89
N PHE A 50 34.47 14.42 21.59
CA PHE A 50 33.24 13.78 21.07
C PHE A 50 33.39 12.29 20.74
N LYS A 51 34.61 11.72 20.87
CA LYS A 51 34.88 10.31 20.62
C LYS A 51 34.18 9.31 21.56
N PRO A 52 33.90 9.60 22.85
CA PRO A 52 33.21 8.62 23.70
C PRO A 52 31.72 8.52 23.38
N LEU A 53 31.09 9.61 22.93
CA LEU A 53 29.65 9.65 22.61
C LEU A 53 29.31 8.84 21.36
N THR A 54 30.16 8.86 20.34
CA THR A 54 29.93 8.08 19.11
C THR A 54 30.09 6.57 19.29
N LYS A 55 30.97 6.13 20.19
CA LYS A 55 31.07 4.70 20.55
C LYS A 55 29.85 4.20 21.32
N ALA A 56 29.33 5.02 22.24
CA ALA A 56 28.13 4.68 23.02
C ALA A 56 26.88 4.55 22.12
N ILE A 57 26.68 5.49 21.18
CA ILE A 57 25.56 5.45 20.22
C ILE A 57 25.63 4.22 19.31
N LYS A 58 26.83 3.84 18.84
CA LYS A 58 27.03 2.67 17.97
C LYS A 58 26.76 1.35 18.71
N LEU A 59 27.08 1.28 20.01
CA LEU A 59 26.77 0.13 20.87
C LEU A 59 25.27 0.01 21.16
N GLU A 60 24.58 1.14 21.39
CA GLU A 60 23.13 1.15 21.64
C GLU A 60 22.33 0.75 20.38
N GLN A 61 22.74 1.21 19.20
CA GLN A 61 22.14 0.81 17.93
C GLN A 61 22.35 -0.68 17.63
N ALA A 62 23.50 -1.26 17.99
CA ALA A 62 23.76 -2.70 17.83
C ALA A 62 22.98 -3.59 18.83
N SER A 63 22.48 -3.01 19.92
CA SER A 63 21.69 -3.69 20.96
C SER A 63 20.20 -3.81 20.60
N ARG A 64 19.69 -3.04 19.63
CA ARG A 64 18.30 -3.17 19.15
C ARG A 64 18.19 -4.29 18.13
N LYS A 65 18.59 -5.50 18.52
CA LYS A 65 18.27 -6.71 17.76
C LYS A 65 16.77 -6.92 17.86
N ASN A 66 16.07 -6.61 16.78
CA ASN A 66 14.65 -6.87 16.64
C ASN A 66 14.42 -8.37 16.86
N LYS A 67 13.82 -8.74 18.00
CA LYS A 67 13.59 -10.14 18.40
C LYS A 67 12.39 -10.76 17.68
N PHE A 68 11.66 -9.96 16.89
CA PHE A 68 10.54 -10.43 16.11
C PHE A 68 11.06 -10.97 14.77
N LYS A 69 11.08 -12.29 14.65
CA LYS A 69 11.18 -12.96 13.36
C LYS A 69 9.75 -13.16 12.86
N PHE A 70 9.39 -12.49 11.78
CA PHE A 70 8.20 -12.86 11.04
C PHE A 70 8.54 -14.15 10.29
N GLU A 71 7.89 -15.24 10.66
CA GLU A 71 7.80 -16.39 9.79
C GLU A 71 7.09 -15.98 8.50
N GLY A 72 7.51 -16.54 7.37
CA GLY A 72 6.86 -16.26 6.10
C GLY A 72 5.38 -16.62 6.22
N LEU A 73 4.51 -15.65 5.98
CA LEU A 73 3.08 -15.89 5.88
C LEU A 73 2.85 -16.77 4.66
N GLU A 74 2.88 -18.09 4.85
CA GLU A 74 2.33 -18.99 3.83
C GLU A 74 0.86 -18.62 3.63
N PRO A 75 0.42 -18.37 2.40
CA PRO A 75 -0.97 -18.03 2.14
C PRO A 75 -1.83 -19.24 2.53
N ARG A 76 -2.57 -19.11 3.63
CA ARG A 76 -3.64 -20.05 3.97
C ARG A 76 -4.77 -19.81 2.97
N LEU A 77 -5.02 -20.78 2.09
CA LEU A 77 -6.20 -20.79 1.24
C LEU A 77 -7.42 -20.95 2.14
N LEU A 78 -8.24 -19.90 2.22
CA LEU A 78 -9.52 -19.95 2.91
C LEU A 78 -10.53 -20.58 1.95
N PHE A 79 -10.86 -21.86 2.15
CA PHE A 79 -11.99 -22.51 1.48
C PHE A 79 -13.31 -22.10 2.15
N SER A 80 -13.60 -20.79 2.18
CA SER A 80 -14.96 -20.32 2.42
C SER A 80 -15.73 -20.55 1.13
N ALA A 81 -16.84 -21.29 1.22
CA ALA A 81 -17.79 -21.32 0.12
C ALA A 81 -18.24 -19.88 -0.17
N ASP A 82 -18.07 -19.45 -1.41
CA ASP A 82 -18.38 -18.11 -1.83
C ASP A 82 -19.88 -18.00 -2.14
N PRO A 83 -20.51 -16.85 -1.86
CA PRO A 83 -21.89 -16.63 -2.24
C PRO A 83 -22.05 -16.58 -3.77
N LEU A 84 -23.02 -17.31 -4.31
CA LEU A 84 -23.48 -17.08 -5.68
C LEU A 84 -24.23 -15.75 -5.69
N THR A 85 -23.76 -14.78 -6.48
CA THR A 85 -24.38 -13.45 -6.56
C THR A 85 -24.84 -13.18 -7.99
N ALA A 86 -26.09 -12.78 -8.16
CA ALA A 86 -26.67 -12.38 -9.44
C ALA A 86 -27.33 -11.01 -9.31
N LEU A 87 -26.98 -10.08 -10.21
CA LEU A 87 -27.59 -8.77 -10.32
C LEU A 87 -28.23 -8.65 -11.70
N LEU A 88 -29.52 -8.34 -11.72
CA LEU A 88 -30.34 -8.48 -12.91
C LEU A 88 -30.73 -7.10 -13.45
N GLU A 89 -30.46 -6.88 -14.74
CA GLU A 89 -30.86 -5.63 -15.40
C GLU A 89 -32.25 -5.74 -16.06
N SER A 90 -32.60 -6.92 -16.59
CA SER A 90 -33.82 -7.09 -17.40
C SER A 90 -34.56 -8.43 -17.24
N ALA A 91 -33.97 -9.41 -16.57
CA ALA A 91 -34.59 -10.72 -16.39
C ALA A 91 -35.64 -10.63 -15.27
N THR A 92 -36.92 -10.77 -15.63
CA THR A 92 -38.02 -10.62 -14.67
C THR A 92 -38.68 -11.94 -14.27
N ASN A 93 -38.36 -13.05 -14.94
CA ASN A 93 -38.92 -14.36 -14.61
C ASN A 93 -37.81 -15.40 -14.53
N MET A 94 -37.55 -15.89 -13.31
CA MET A 94 -36.36 -16.67 -13.01
C MET A 94 -36.68 -17.99 -12.35
N GLU A 95 -35.77 -18.94 -12.52
CA GLU A 95 -35.77 -20.20 -11.79
C GLU A 95 -34.40 -20.47 -11.18
N LEU A 96 -34.39 -20.81 -9.90
CA LEU A 96 -33.21 -21.23 -9.14
C LEU A 96 -33.29 -22.74 -8.91
N THR A 97 -32.34 -23.49 -9.47
CA THR A 97 -32.29 -24.95 -9.41
C THR A 97 -30.91 -25.48 -9.03
N VAL A 98 -30.86 -26.74 -8.60
CA VAL A 98 -29.61 -27.52 -8.58
C VAL A 98 -29.66 -28.59 -9.66
N GLU A 99 -28.69 -28.56 -10.58
CA GLU A 99 -28.52 -29.55 -11.64
C GLU A 99 -27.04 -29.91 -11.79
N SER A 100 -26.74 -31.21 -11.92
CA SER A 100 -25.37 -31.71 -12.14
C SER A 100 -24.32 -31.10 -11.19
N ASP A 101 -24.62 -31.12 -9.88
CA ASP A 101 -23.78 -30.57 -8.80
C ASP A 101 -23.52 -29.05 -8.90
N SER A 102 -24.31 -28.31 -9.67
CA SER A 102 -24.25 -26.86 -9.77
C SER A 102 -25.55 -26.21 -9.34
N VAL A 103 -25.45 -25.07 -8.66
CA VAL A 103 -26.55 -24.14 -8.45
C VAL A 103 -26.65 -23.24 -9.68
N LEU A 104 -27.86 -23.11 -10.23
CA LEU A 104 -28.13 -22.41 -11.49
C LEU A 104 -29.27 -21.42 -11.28
N LEU A 105 -29.07 -20.18 -11.72
CA LEU A 105 -30.13 -19.21 -11.93
C LEU A 105 -30.37 -19.07 -13.42
N ARG A 106 -31.62 -19.27 -13.86
CA ARG A 106 -32.02 -19.21 -15.27
C ARG A 106 -33.11 -18.18 -15.48
N ASP A 107 -33.11 -17.55 -16.66
CA ASP A 107 -34.24 -16.77 -17.16
C ASP A 107 -35.22 -17.74 -17.84
N LEU A 108 -36.48 -17.75 -17.38
CA LEU A 108 -37.53 -18.62 -17.94
C LEU A 108 -38.10 -18.12 -19.26
N SER A 109 -37.80 -16.88 -19.67
CA SER A 109 -38.25 -16.33 -20.95
C SER A 109 -37.52 -16.96 -22.14
N ASP A 110 -36.22 -17.25 -21.99
CA ASP A 110 -35.37 -17.81 -23.04
C ASP A 110 -34.52 -19.02 -22.61
N ASN A 111 -34.64 -19.48 -21.37
CA ASN A 111 -33.84 -20.53 -20.73
C ASN A 111 -32.34 -20.24 -20.66
N SER A 112 -31.94 -18.97 -20.74
CA SER A 112 -30.53 -18.58 -20.57
C SER A 112 -30.08 -18.76 -19.12
N ILE A 113 -28.79 -19.09 -18.93
CA ILE A 113 -28.18 -19.16 -17.59
C ILE A 113 -27.70 -17.76 -17.22
N LEU A 114 -28.28 -17.20 -16.17
CA LEU A 114 -27.93 -15.89 -15.61
C LEU A 114 -26.74 -15.99 -14.65
N ALA A 115 -26.70 -17.05 -13.84
CA ALA A 115 -25.60 -17.32 -12.92
C ALA A 115 -25.45 -18.84 -12.67
N GLN A 116 -24.21 -19.28 -12.42
CA GLN A 116 -23.90 -20.68 -12.13
C GLN A 116 -22.69 -20.80 -11.21
N GLN A 117 -22.77 -21.71 -10.25
CA GLN A 117 -21.64 -22.08 -9.41
C GLN A 117 -21.77 -23.53 -8.93
N LEU A 118 -20.65 -24.19 -8.63
CA LEU A 118 -20.68 -25.53 -8.03
C LEU A 118 -21.38 -25.48 -6.67
N LEU A 119 -22.26 -26.45 -6.43
CA LEU A 119 -22.97 -26.61 -5.17
C LEU A 119 -22.00 -26.77 -3.99
N ALA A 120 -20.88 -27.48 -4.19
CA ALA A 120 -19.85 -27.66 -3.17
C ALA A 120 -19.19 -26.34 -2.72
N ASP A 121 -19.16 -25.35 -3.61
CA ASP A 121 -18.55 -24.05 -3.38
C ASP A 121 -19.58 -22.98 -2.99
N THR A 122 -20.87 -23.35 -2.92
CA THR A 122 -21.96 -22.40 -2.67
C THR A 122 -22.62 -22.71 -1.33
N ARG A 123 -22.67 -21.71 -0.44
CA ARG A 123 -23.45 -21.77 0.82
C ARG A 123 -24.65 -20.84 0.84
N SER A 124 -24.58 -19.80 0.03
CA SER A 124 -25.62 -18.78 -0.04
C SER A 124 -25.76 -18.27 -1.46
N VAL A 125 -26.98 -17.89 -1.81
CA VAL A 125 -27.36 -17.32 -3.09
C VAL A 125 -27.99 -15.96 -2.81
N PHE A 126 -27.46 -14.92 -3.46
CA PHE A 126 -27.98 -13.56 -3.40
C PHE A 126 -28.40 -13.15 -4.81
N ILE A 127 -29.67 -12.78 -4.95
CA ILE A 127 -30.25 -12.36 -6.22
C ILE A 127 -30.82 -10.95 -6.00
N THR A 128 -30.37 -10.00 -6.80
CA THR A 128 -30.95 -8.66 -6.89
C THR A 128 -31.70 -8.55 -8.21
N GLY A 129 -33.00 -8.31 -8.09
CA GLY A 129 -33.95 -8.08 -9.17
C GLY A 129 -33.72 -6.76 -9.89
N SER A 130 -34.64 -6.48 -10.81
CA SER A 130 -34.66 -5.36 -11.70
C SER A 130 -35.45 -4.17 -11.10
N LEU A 131 -35.83 -3.21 -11.95
CA LEU A 131 -36.72 -2.11 -11.56
C LEU A 131 -38.20 -2.41 -11.88
N GLY A 132 -38.50 -3.61 -12.38
CA GLY A 132 -39.82 -4.05 -12.79
C GLY A 132 -40.36 -5.18 -11.91
N ASP A 133 -41.56 -5.66 -12.24
CA ASP A 133 -42.18 -6.77 -11.51
C ASP A 133 -41.43 -8.08 -11.76
N ASP A 134 -40.73 -8.59 -10.75
CA ASP A 134 -39.93 -9.81 -10.87
C ASP A 134 -40.60 -11.04 -10.24
N SER A 135 -40.25 -12.22 -10.74
CA SER A 135 -40.72 -13.51 -10.25
C SER A 135 -39.57 -14.49 -10.14
N LEU A 136 -39.32 -14.98 -8.92
CA LEU A 136 -38.32 -16.02 -8.65
C LEU A 136 -39.01 -17.32 -8.26
N THR A 137 -38.77 -18.38 -9.03
CA THR A 137 -39.18 -19.74 -8.68
C THR A 137 -38.00 -20.47 -8.06
N ILE A 138 -38.17 -20.96 -6.83
CA ILE A 138 -37.18 -21.81 -6.14
C ILE A 138 -37.65 -23.25 -6.27
N ASP A 139 -36.90 -24.05 -7.02
CA ASP A 139 -37.20 -25.46 -7.22
C ASP A 139 -36.83 -26.31 -5.98
N ASP A 140 -37.53 -27.43 -5.78
CA ASP A 140 -37.31 -28.33 -4.64
C ASP A 140 -35.88 -28.94 -4.64
N SER A 141 -35.20 -28.99 -5.79
CA SER A 141 -33.79 -29.41 -5.90
C SER A 141 -32.84 -28.59 -5.01
N ILE A 142 -33.18 -27.35 -4.70
CA ILE A 142 -32.41 -26.48 -3.78
C ILE A 142 -32.32 -27.06 -2.37
N PHE A 143 -33.37 -27.76 -1.92
CA PHE A 143 -33.45 -28.34 -0.58
C PHE A 143 -33.26 -29.87 -0.57
N ALA A 144 -33.13 -30.49 -1.75
CA ALA A 144 -32.90 -31.92 -1.89
C ALA A 144 -31.53 -32.33 -1.31
N ASN A 145 -31.36 -33.63 -1.03
CA ASN A 145 -30.09 -34.24 -0.62
C ASN A 145 -29.42 -33.62 0.63
N GLY A 146 -30.19 -32.92 1.48
CA GLY A 146 -29.65 -32.27 2.69
C GLY A 146 -28.89 -30.97 2.42
N ASN A 147 -29.07 -30.38 1.24
CA ASN A 147 -28.51 -29.07 0.91
C ASN A 147 -29.01 -28.01 1.91
N SER A 148 -28.09 -27.17 2.38
CA SER A 148 -28.38 -26.08 3.31
C SER A 148 -28.00 -24.73 2.68
N LEU A 149 -28.55 -24.47 1.49
CA LEU A 149 -28.38 -23.20 0.80
C LEU A 149 -29.28 -22.14 1.42
N SER A 150 -28.69 -21.01 1.81
CA SER A 150 -29.46 -19.80 2.14
C SER A 150 -29.72 -19.02 0.85
N VAL A 151 -30.99 -18.72 0.55
CA VAL A 151 -31.36 -17.92 -0.63
C VAL A 151 -31.90 -16.57 -0.15
N THR A 152 -31.35 -15.50 -0.68
CA THR A 152 -31.82 -14.12 -0.50
C THR A 152 -32.21 -13.56 -1.86
N PHE A 153 -33.44 -13.07 -1.96
CA PHE A 153 -33.93 -12.35 -3.14
C PHE A 153 -34.36 -10.96 -2.72
N ASP A 154 -33.67 -9.96 -3.25
CA ASP A 154 -34.06 -8.56 -3.22
C ASP A 154 -34.70 -8.25 -4.56
N GLY A 155 -36.03 -8.10 -4.60
CA GLY A 155 -36.76 -7.88 -5.85
C GLY A 155 -36.52 -6.51 -6.49
N GLY A 156 -35.95 -5.55 -5.75
CA GLY A 156 -35.77 -4.19 -6.23
C GLY A 156 -37.08 -3.38 -6.20
N ASP A 157 -37.30 -2.58 -7.24
CA ASP A 157 -38.53 -1.81 -7.40
C ASP A 157 -39.57 -2.66 -8.15
N GLY A 158 -40.86 -2.51 -7.84
CA GLY A 158 -41.93 -3.23 -8.53
C GLY A 158 -42.78 -4.09 -7.60
N VAL A 159 -43.54 -5.02 -8.18
CA VAL A 159 -44.32 -6.02 -7.45
C VAL A 159 -43.72 -7.41 -7.65
N ASP A 160 -42.84 -7.78 -6.74
CA ASP A 160 -42.06 -9.00 -6.87
C ASP A 160 -42.72 -10.20 -6.19
N ARG A 161 -42.42 -11.39 -6.69
CA ARG A 161 -42.99 -12.65 -6.21
C ARG A 161 -41.93 -13.73 -6.08
N ILE A 162 -42.07 -14.54 -5.03
CA ILE A 162 -41.28 -15.76 -4.85
C ILE A 162 -42.24 -16.94 -4.81
N PHE A 163 -41.91 -17.99 -5.56
CA PHE A 163 -42.65 -19.24 -5.62
C PHE A 163 -41.74 -20.41 -5.20
N GLY A 164 -42.32 -21.45 -4.60
CA GLY A 164 -41.62 -22.70 -4.30
C GLY A 164 -42.47 -23.61 -3.41
N SER A 165 -42.55 -24.89 -3.76
CA SER A 165 -43.43 -25.89 -3.13
C SER A 165 -43.06 -26.21 -1.69
N THR A 166 -41.78 -26.08 -1.34
CA THR A 166 -41.23 -26.34 0.00
C THR A 166 -40.95 -25.08 0.83
N LEU A 167 -41.31 -23.89 0.34
CA LEU A 167 -41.13 -22.63 1.07
C LEU A 167 -42.03 -22.59 2.32
N THR A 168 -41.54 -23.21 3.38
CA THR A 168 -42.20 -23.36 4.68
C THR A 168 -41.57 -22.48 5.76
N GLY A 169 -40.65 -21.59 5.37
CA GLY A 169 -39.91 -20.67 6.25
C GLY A 169 -40.38 -19.22 6.18
N SER A 170 -39.87 -18.40 7.12
CA SER A 170 -40.05 -16.95 7.09
C SER A 170 -39.31 -16.34 5.89
N ILE A 171 -40.06 -15.86 4.90
CA ILE A 171 -39.55 -15.06 3.79
C ILE A 171 -39.24 -13.66 4.35
N ASN A 172 -37.96 -13.34 4.52
CA ASN A 172 -37.54 -12.00 4.93
C ASN A 172 -37.41 -11.13 3.69
N TRP A 173 -38.42 -10.30 3.43
CA TRP A 173 -38.31 -9.18 2.49
C TRP A 173 -37.41 -8.11 3.11
N GLY A 174 -36.14 -8.09 2.73
CA GLY A 174 -35.20 -7.08 3.16
C GLY A 174 -35.16 -5.95 2.14
N PHE A 175 -35.81 -4.82 2.44
CA PHE A 175 -35.50 -3.57 1.74
C PHE A 175 -34.08 -3.13 2.15
N VAL A 176 -33.12 -3.18 1.24
CA VAL A 176 -31.84 -2.48 1.41
C VAL A 176 -32.05 -1.05 0.92
N GLY A 177 -32.35 -0.16 1.85
CA GLY A 177 -32.47 1.29 1.59
C GLY A 177 -31.12 1.99 1.44
#